data_AF-A0A378MZI8-F1
#
_entry.id   AF-A0A378MZI8-F1
#
_cell.length_a   1.000
_cell.length_b   1.000
_cell.length_c   1.000
_cell.angle_alpha   90.00
_cell.angle_beta   90.00
_cell.angle_gamma   90.00
#
_symmetry.space_group_name_H-M   'P 1'
#
loop_
_entity.id
_entity.type
_entity.pdbx_description
1 polymer ?
#
loop_
_entity_poly.entity_id
_entity_poly.type
_entity_poly.pdbx_seq_one_letter_code
_entity_poly.pdbx_strand_id
1 'polypeptide(L)'
;MISIRRGEYLRALSYFEQILVQDPDYISEVLGRIKQSYMALEDLNGYELFLIRANRVKHNSSVDIALTEFIEEKDGINAAHSKLYQQLSTYPNLITFHRFIRYQADFAEEGNGKESLVLLHNMVGNQIKRSFQYRCLNCGYQSYRLMWQCPSCNQWEKIKPVQSIEGIIQ
;
A
#
# COMPACT_ATOMS: atom_id res chain seq x y z
N MET A 1 3.22 7.70 -17.78
CA MET A 1 2.63 6.57 -18.56
C MET A 1 3.23 6.46 -19.96
N ILE A 2 3.43 7.57 -20.68
CA ILE A 2 4.04 7.57 -22.01
C ILE A 2 5.50 7.10 -21.98
N SER A 3 6.31 7.55 -21.00
CA SER A 3 7.72 7.14 -20.88
C SER A 3 7.91 5.63 -20.65
N ILE A 4 7.12 4.99 -19.78
CA ILE A 4 7.14 3.52 -19.62
C ILE A 4 6.84 2.81 -20.95
N ARG A 5 5.80 3.25 -21.68
CA ARG A 5 5.44 2.65 -22.98
C ARG A 5 6.54 2.80 -24.04
N ARG A 6 7.45 3.76 -23.85
CA ARG A 6 8.62 4.02 -24.70
C ARG A 6 9.91 3.38 -24.17
N GLY A 7 9.86 2.63 -23.07
CA GLY A 7 11.03 2.04 -22.42
C GLY A 7 11.92 3.05 -21.67
N GLU A 8 11.47 4.29 -21.50
CA GLU A 8 12.21 5.36 -20.81
C GLU A 8 12.02 5.26 -19.28
N TYR A 9 12.48 4.17 -18.67
CA TYR A 9 12.20 3.85 -17.26
C TYR A 9 12.83 4.85 -16.27
N LEU A 10 14.07 5.27 -16.47
CA LEU A 10 14.73 6.28 -15.62
C LEU A 10 13.96 7.61 -15.61
N ARG A 11 13.49 8.03 -16.78
CA ARG A 11 12.68 9.24 -16.91
C ARG A 11 11.30 9.05 -16.29
N ALA A 12 10.74 7.86 -16.35
CA ALA A 12 9.48 7.57 -15.67
C ALA A 12 9.62 7.66 -14.14
N LEU A 13 10.70 7.08 -13.60
CA LEU A 13 11.02 7.17 -12.16
C LEU A 13 11.17 8.61 -11.71
N SER A 14 11.88 9.47 -12.45
CA SER A 14 12.03 10.87 -12.06
C SER A 14 10.69 11.62 -11.95
N TYR A 15 9.71 11.29 -12.78
CA TYR A 15 8.36 11.84 -12.65
C TYR A 15 7.57 11.24 -11.48
N PHE A 16 7.66 9.92 -11.25
CA PHE A 16 6.91 9.29 -10.16
C PHE A 16 7.46 9.64 -8.79
N GLU A 17 8.78 9.77 -8.65
CA GLU A 17 9.41 10.14 -7.39
C GLU A 17 9.08 11.58 -6.97
N GLN A 18 8.81 12.48 -7.93
CA GLN A 18 8.34 13.84 -7.63
C GLN A 18 7.02 13.88 -6.88
N ILE A 19 6.20 12.81 -6.96
CA ILE A 19 4.93 12.72 -6.21
C ILE A 19 5.20 12.79 -4.69
N LEU A 20 6.33 12.26 -4.21
CA LEU A 20 6.69 12.37 -2.80
C LEU A 20 6.85 13.82 -2.32
N VAL A 21 7.18 14.74 -3.23
CA VAL A 21 7.36 16.16 -2.93
C VAL A 21 6.08 16.94 -3.19
N GLN A 22 5.39 16.65 -4.29
CA GLN A 22 4.17 17.37 -4.69
C GLN A 22 3.00 17.04 -3.78
N ASP A 23 2.71 15.75 -3.63
CA ASP A 23 1.67 15.25 -2.76
C ASP A 23 1.85 13.74 -2.48
N PRO A 24 2.47 13.38 -1.35
CA PRO A 24 2.79 11.99 -1.05
C PRO A 24 1.56 11.10 -0.83
N ASP A 25 0.35 11.66 -0.66
CA ASP A 25 -0.87 10.85 -0.52
C ASP A 25 -1.17 10.01 -1.76
N TYR A 26 -0.69 10.43 -2.94
CA TYR A 26 -0.91 9.74 -4.20
C TYR A 26 0.17 8.70 -4.54
N ILE A 27 1.15 8.47 -3.67
CA ILE A 27 2.25 7.57 -4.02
C ILE A 27 1.77 6.14 -4.32
N SER A 28 0.71 5.69 -3.64
CA SER A 28 0.09 4.37 -3.86
C SER A 28 -0.40 4.17 -5.31
N GLU A 29 -0.80 5.24 -5.99
CA GLU A 29 -1.33 5.19 -7.36
C GLU A 29 -0.27 4.83 -8.41
N VAL A 30 1.00 5.01 -8.05
CA VAL A 30 2.13 4.80 -8.96
C VAL A 30 3.07 3.70 -8.51
N LEU A 31 2.89 3.11 -7.33
CA LEU A 31 3.78 2.07 -6.79
C LEU A 31 4.03 0.92 -7.77
N GLY A 32 3.00 0.39 -8.42
CA GLY A 32 3.16 -0.68 -9.41
C GLY A 32 4.03 -0.26 -10.61
N ARG A 33 3.96 1.01 -11.02
CA ARG A 33 4.77 1.57 -12.11
C ARG A 33 6.21 1.83 -11.68
N ILE A 34 6.40 2.22 -10.42
CA ILE A 34 7.71 2.37 -9.81
C ILE A 34 8.39 1.00 -9.72
N LYS A 35 7.71 -0.03 -9.17
CA LYS A 35 8.20 -1.42 -9.17
C LYS A 35 8.58 -1.85 -10.58
N GLN A 36 7.67 -1.71 -11.54
CA GLN A 36 7.94 -2.06 -12.95
C GLN A 36 9.19 -1.38 -13.50
N SER A 37 9.39 -0.10 -13.20
CA SER A 37 10.52 0.66 -13.74
C SER A 37 11.84 0.22 -13.11
N TYR A 38 11.89 -0.01 -11.79
CA TYR A 38 13.08 -0.54 -11.13
C TYR A 38 13.42 -1.97 -11.58
N MET A 39 12.41 -2.84 -11.72
CA MET A 39 12.61 -4.21 -12.22
C MET A 39 13.19 -4.20 -13.65
N ALA A 40 12.68 -3.32 -14.52
CA ALA A 40 13.17 -3.20 -15.89
C ALA A 40 14.59 -2.61 -15.99
N LEU A 41 15.04 -1.91 -14.94
CA LEU A 41 16.40 -1.39 -14.81
C LEU A 41 17.31 -2.34 -14.01
N GLU A 42 16.79 -3.49 -13.56
CA GLU A 42 17.47 -4.46 -12.70
C GLU A 42 18.01 -3.85 -11.38
N ASP A 43 17.42 -2.73 -10.93
CA ASP A 43 17.85 -1.99 -9.73
C ASP A 43 16.94 -2.30 -8.52
N LEU A 44 17.12 -3.51 -7.96
CA LEU A 44 16.37 -3.97 -6.79
C LEU A 44 16.71 -3.17 -5.52
N ASN A 45 17.98 -2.79 -5.37
CA ASN A 45 18.44 -2.01 -4.21
C ASN A 45 17.86 -0.60 -4.23
N GLY A 46 17.79 0.04 -5.41
CA GLY A 46 17.12 1.32 -5.59
C GLY A 46 15.64 1.26 -5.26
N TYR A 47 14.95 0.18 -5.64
CA TYR A 47 13.55 -0.03 -5.28
C TYR A 47 13.34 -0.13 -3.76
N GLU A 48 14.17 -0.91 -3.07
CA GLU A 48 14.11 -1.04 -1.61
C GLU A 48 14.32 0.32 -0.91
N LEU A 49 15.37 1.05 -1.31
CA LEU A 49 15.67 2.38 -0.79
C LEU A 49 14.54 3.37 -1.07
N PHE A 50 13.93 3.30 -2.26
CA PHE A 50 12.76 4.11 -2.60
C PHE A 50 11.60 3.85 -1.63
N LEU A 51 11.25 2.58 -1.36
CA LEU A 51 10.13 2.24 -0.48
C LEU A 51 10.39 2.72 0.96
N ILE A 52 11.61 2.53 1.46
CA ILE A 52 12.02 3.03 2.78
C ILE A 52 11.91 4.56 2.84
N ARG A 53 12.38 5.26 1.80
CA ARG A 53 12.31 6.73 1.72
C ARG A 53 10.86 7.22 1.64
N ALA A 54 10.02 6.58 0.83
CA ALA A 54 8.61 6.95 0.68
C ALA A 54 7.88 6.92 2.02
N ASN A 55 8.06 5.84 2.80
CA ASN A 55 7.47 5.72 4.13
C ASN A 55 8.02 6.71 5.16
N ARG A 56 9.28 7.16 5.00
CA ARG A 56 9.84 8.24 5.84
C ARG A 56 9.23 9.60 5.53
N VAL A 57 8.87 9.86 4.27
CA VAL A 57 8.22 11.12 3.86
C VAL A 57 6.80 11.19 4.41
N LYS A 58 6.00 10.16 4.15
CA LYS A 58 4.67 10.00 4.72
C LYS A 58 4.36 8.51 4.78
N HIS A 59 4.02 8.03 5.97
CA HIS A 59 3.66 6.63 6.16
C HIS A 59 2.49 6.24 5.26
N ASN A 60 2.61 5.13 4.54
CA ASN A 60 1.59 4.65 3.62
C ASN A 60 1.53 3.11 3.64
N SER A 61 0.36 2.56 3.97
CA SER A 61 0.21 1.10 4.14
C SER A 61 0.47 0.32 2.85
N SER A 62 0.22 0.90 1.69
CA SER A 62 0.52 0.25 0.39
C SER A 62 2.03 0.17 0.15
N VAL A 63 2.78 1.17 0.62
CA VAL A 63 4.26 1.14 0.59
C VAL A 63 4.78 0.09 1.56
N ASP A 64 4.18 -0.05 2.75
CA ASP A 64 4.55 -1.13 3.68
C ASP A 64 4.36 -2.51 3.07
N ILE A 65 3.19 -2.77 2.48
CA ILE A 65 2.91 -4.05 1.82
C ILE A 65 3.90 -4.31 0.70
N ALA A 66 4.19 -3.30 -0.14
CA ALA A 66 5.16 -3.43 -1.21
C ALA A 66 6.58 -3.75 -0.70
N LEU A 67 6.97 -3.18 0.45
CA LEU A 67 8.26 -3.45 1.09
C LEU A 67 8.29 -4.84 1.72
N THR A 68 7.23 -5.24 2.40
CA THR A 68 7.08 -6.59 2.96
C THR A 68 7.16 -7.65 1.86
N GLU A 69 6.46 -7.46 0.74
CA GLU A 69 6.50 -8.36 -0.41
C GLU A 69 7.89 -8.45 -1.03
N PHE A 70 8.56 -7.30 -1.17
CA PHE A 70 9.92 -7.28 -1.68
C PHE A 70 10.91 -8.03 -0.78
N ILE A 71 10.81 -7.85 0.55
CA ILE A 71 11.64 -8.57 1.52
C ILE A 71 11.29 -10.06 1.53
N GLU A 72 10.03 -10.44 1.34
CA GLU A 72 9.63 -11.85 1.24
C GLU A 72 10.28 -12.53 0.03
N GLU A 73 10.27 -11.85 -1.12
CA GLU A 73 10.92 -12.33 -2.35
C GLU A 73 12.45 -12.43 -2.21
N LYS A 74 13.08 -11.47 -1.50
CA LYS A 74 14.54 -11.34 -1.39
C LYS A 74 15.16 -12.16 -0.25
N ASP A 75 14.58 -12.07 0.95
CA ASP A 75 15.14 -12.56 2.22
C ASP A 75 14.23 -13.62 2.89
N GLY A 76 13.08 -13.92 2.30
CA GLY A 76 12.16 -14.97 2.75
C GLY A 76 11.09 -14.51 3.76
N ILE A 77 10.15 -15.42 4.02
CA ILE A 77 8.93 -15.14 4.80
C ILE A 77 9.20 -14.68 6.24
N ASN A 78 10.23 -15.20 6.90
CA ASN A 78 10.56 -14.84 8.29
C ASN A 78 11.06 -13.38 8.40
N ALA A 79 11.86 -12.92 7.44
CA ALA A 79 12.33 -11.54 7.38
C ALA A 79 11.16 -10.57 7.10
N ALA A 80 10.29 -10.94 6.16
CA ALA A 80 9.09 -10.18 5.81
C ALA A 80 8.12 -10.08 6.99
N HIS A 81 7.89 -11.18 7.71
CA HIS A 81 7.06 -11.22 8.91
C HIS A 81 7.59 -10.29 10.01
N SER A 82 8.89 -10.37 10.31
CA SER A 82 9.53 -9.52 11.31
C SER A 82 9.40 -8.03 10.96
N LYS A 83 9.59 -7.69 9.69
CA LYS A 83 9.43 -6.32 9.19
C LYS A 83 7.98 -5.84 9.32
N LEU A 84 7.03 -6.65 8.87
CA LEU A 84 5.61 -6.31 8.93
C LEU A 84 5.13 -6.15 10.38
N TYR A 85 5.60 -6.99 11.30
CA TYR A 85 5.28 -6.89 12.72
C TYR A 85 5.74 -5.54 13.31
N GLN A 86 6.96 -5.10 12.98
CA GLN A 86 7.47 -3.79 13.39
C GLN A 86 6.61 -2.64 12.85
N GLN A 87 6.23 -2.71 11.56
CA GLN A 87 5.38 -1.71 10.91
C GLN A 87 3.99 -1.66 11.57
N LEU A 88 3.34 -2.81 11.72
CA LEU A 88 2.00 -2.93 12.31
C LEU A 88 1.95 -2.40 13.75
N SER A 89 3.00 -2.64 14.53
CA SER A 89 3.12 -2.14 15.91
C SER A 89 3.25 -0.61 15.98
N THR A 90 3.76 0.03 14.92
CA THR A 90 3.97 1.48 14.87
C THR A 90 2.80 2.21 14.19
N TYR A 91 2.27 1.62 13.11
CA TYR A 91 1.23 2.20 12.25
C TYR A 91 0.17 1.15 11.91
N PRO A 92 -0.79 0.90 12.83
CA PRO A 92 -1.81 -0.12 12.64
C PRO A 92 -2.75 0.24 11.48
N ASN A 93 -2.84 -0.64 10.49
CA ASN A 93 -3.72 -0.51 9.32
C ASN A 93 -4.37 -1.86 8.98
N LEU A 94 -5.58 -1.84 8.42
CA LEU A 94 -6.36 -3.06 8.13
C LEU A 94 -5.69 -3.95 7.07
N ILE A 95 -5.03 -3.33 6.09
CA ILE A 95 -4.32 -4.01 4.99
C ILE A 95 -3.08 -4.72 5.53
N THR A 96 -2.27 -4.03 6.35
CA THR A 96 -1.10 -4.64 7.00
C THR A 96 -1.52 -5.72 8.00
N PHE A 97 -2.63 -5.51 8.71
CA PHE A 97 -3.19 -6.51 9.63
C PHE A 97 -3.68 -7.76 8.90
N HIS A 98 -4.35 -7.59 7.76
CA HIS A 98 -4.75 -8.71 6.91
C HIS A 98 -3.55 -9.56 6.46
N ARG A 99 -2.46 -8.91 6.00
CA ARG A 99 -1.21 -9.60 5.65
C ARG A 99 -0.58 -10.30 6.86
N PHE A 100 -0.65 -9.68 8.04
CA PHE A 100 -0.14 -10.26 9.27
C PHE A 100 -0.91 -11.53 9.67
N ILE A 101 -2.25 -11.52 9.66
CA ILE A 101 -3.05 -12.71 9.95
C ILE A 101 -2.69 -13.86 9.00
N ARG A 102 -2.46 -13.55 7.71
CA ARG A 102 -2.02 -14.55 6.73
C ARG A 102 -0.74 -15.25 7.20
N TYR A 103 0.29 -14.49 7.56
CA TYR A 103 1.53 -15.07 8.06
C TYR A 103 1.33 -15.88 9.35
N GLN A 104 0.49 -15.40 10.27
CA GLN A 104 0.17 -16.18 11.48
C GLN A 104 -0.47 -17.53 11.12
N ALA A 105 -1.34 -17.58 10.12
CA ALA A 105 -1.94 -18.82 9.64
C ALA A 105 -0.91 -19.72 8.93
N ASP A 106 0.03 -19.15 8.18
CA ASP A 106 1.08 -19.88 7.46
C ASP A 106 2.06 -20.56 8.45
N PHE A 107 2.35 -19.91 9.58
CA PHE A 107 3.21 -20.46 10.64
C PHE A 107 2.49 -21.35 11.66
N ALA A 108 1.17 -21.36 11.67
CA ALA A 108 0.38 -22.16 12.62
C ALA A 108 0.36 -23.65 12.24
N GLU A 109 0.40 -24.50 13.26
CA GLU A 109 0.14 -25.93 13.12
C GLU A 109 -1.30 -26.19 12.67
N GLU A 110 -1.54 -27.33 12.02
CA GLU A 110 -2.87 -27.72 11.57
C GLU A 110 -3.83 -27.91 12.75
N GLY A 111 -5.07 -27.44 12.58
CA GLY A 111 -6.15 -27.54 13.57
C GLY A 111 -6.96 -26.26 13.75
N ASN A 112 -7.83 -26.26 14.76
CA ASN A 112 -8.83 -25.21 14.98
C ASN A 112 -8.24 -23.78 15.07
N GLY A 113 -7.01 -23.65 15.57
CA GLY A 113 -6.32 -22.35 15.65
C GLY A 113 -6.03 -21.76 14.27
N LYS A 114 -5.45 -22.57 13.37
CA LYS A 114 -5.18 -22.18 11.98
C LYS A 114 -6.47 -21.91 11.21
N GLU A 115 -7.49 -22.76 11.38
CA GLU A 115 -8.81 -22.56 10.77
C GLU A 115 -9.45 -21.22 11.19
N SER A 116 -9.33 -20.87 12.47
CA SER A 116 -9.81 -19.58 13.00
C SER A 116 -9.06 -18.39 12.39
N LEU A 117 -7.74 -18.49 12.23
CA LEU A 117 -6.94 -17.45 11.58
C LEU A 117 -7.31 -17.29 10.10
N VAL A 118 -7.54 -18.39 9.37
CA VAL A 118 -8.00 -18.36 7.97
C VAL A 118 -9.38 -17.69 7.87
N LEU A 119 -10.30 -18.01 8.78
CA LEU A 119 -11.61 -17.36 8.84
C LEU A 119 -11.48 -15.84 9.07
N LEU A 120 -10.68 -15.43 10.05
CA LEU A 120 -10.42 -14.01 10.34
C LEU A 120 -9.79 -13.29 9.15
N HIS A 121 -8.79 -13.90 8.50
CA HIS A 121 -8.17 -13.38 7.28
C HIS A 121 -9.24 -13.12 6.20
N ASN A 122 -10.11 -14.10 5.95
CA ASN A 122 -11.16 -13.98 4.94
C ASN A 122 -12.19 -12.89 5.28
N MET A 123 -12.59 -12.77 6.55
CA MET A 123 -13.52 -11.72 7.00
C MET A 123 -12.92 -10.32 6.82
N VAL A 124 -11.67 -10.13 7.25
CA VAL A 124 -10.95 -8.86 7.10
C VAL A 124 -10.77 -8.54 5.61
N GLY A 125 -10.37 -9.51 4.80
CA GLY A 125 -10.20 -9.34 3.36
C GLY A 125 -11.50 -8.92 2.64
N ASN A 126 -12.63 -9.50 3.05
CA ASN A 126 -13.94 -9.10 2.54
C ASN A 126 -14.32 -7.67 2.94
N GLN A 127 -13.99 -7.26 4.17
CA GLN A 127 -14.21 -5.88 4.61
C GLN A 127 -13.36 -4.89 3.81
N ILE A 128 -12.07 -5.19 3.59
CA ILE A 128 -11.18 -4.37 2.76
C ILE A 128 -11.76 -4.21 1.36
N LYS A 129 -12.20 -5.30 0.72
CA LYS A 129 -12.77 -5.27 -0.65
C LYS A 129 -14.02 -4.40 -0.76
N ARG A 130 -14.84 -4.31 0.29
CA ARG A 130 -16.06 -3.50 0.30
C ARG A 130 -15.80 -2.03 0.66
N SER A 131 -14.66 -1.74 1.28
CA SER A 131 -14.31 -0.38 1.72
C SER A 131 -14.04 0.56 0.53
N PHE A 132 -14.43 1.82 0.71
CA PHE A 132 -14.08 2.87 -0.24
C PHE A 132 -12.58 3.18 -0.12
N GLN A 133 -11.88 3.16 -1.25
CA GLN A 133 -10.44 3.40 -1.31
C GLN A 133 -10.09 4.88 -1.24
N TYR A 134 -11.06 5.78 -1.47
CA TYR A 134 -10.85 7.21 -1.52
C TYR A 134 -11.89 7.98 -0.73
N ARG A 135 -11.48 9.12 -0.16
CA ARG A 135 -12.34 10.06 0.55
C ARG A 135 -11.97 11.50 0.18
N CYS A 136 -12.98 12.34 -0.04
CA CYS A 136 -12.81 13.78 -0.18
C CYS A 136 -12.53 14.41 1.19
N LEU A 137 -11.38 15.05 1.35
CA LEU A 137 -11.00 15.75 2.58
C LEU A 137 -11.81 17.04 2.82
N ASN A 138 -12.59 17.50 1.84
CA ASN A 138 -13.43 18.69 1.96
C ASN A 138 -14.86 18.37 2.42
N CYS A 139 -15.53 17.40 1.80
CA CYS A 139 -16.94 17.10 2.09
C CYS A 139 -17.22 15.66 2.54
N GLY A 140 -16.19 14.80 2.64
CA GLY A 140 -16.35 13.42 3.07
C GLY A 140 -16.85 12.44 2.00
N TYR A 141 -17.16 12.88 0.77
CA TYR A 141 -17.56 12.00 -0.33
C TYR A 141 -16.57 10.85 -0.53
N GLN A 142 -17.08 9.61 -0.64
CA GLN A 142 -16.27 8.40 -0.75
C GLN A 142 -16.40 7.74 -2.12
N SER A 143 -15.31 7.13 -2.60
CA SER A 143 -15.32 6.42 -3.89
C SER A 143 -14.37 5.24 -3.94
N TYR A 144 -14.62 4.33 -4.88
CA TYR A 144 -13.76 3.19 -5.17
C TYR A 144 -12.62 3.51 -6.16
N ARG A 145 -12.68 4.67 -6.81
CA ARG A 145 -11.70 5.12 -7.80
C ARG A 145 -11.30 6.56 -7.49
N LEU A 146 -10.05 6.89 -7.80
CA LEU A 146 -9.56 8.25 -7.77
C LEU A 146 -10.35 9.12 -8.74
N MET A 147 -10.80 10.27 -8.26
CA MET A 147 -11.39 11.33 -9.07
C MET A 147 -10.70 12.64 -8.72
N TRP A 148 -10.17 13.32 -9.74
CA TRP A 148 -9.46 14.59 -9.53
C TRP A 148 -10.40 15.71 -9.09
N GLN A 149 -11.62 15.75 -9.62
CA GLN A 149 -12.67 16.65 -9.16
C GLN A 149 -13.70 15.88 -8.33
N CYS A 150 -14.02 16.37 -7.14
CA CYS A 150 -15.04 15.76 -6.30
C CYS A 150 -16.45 16.01 -6.87
N PRO A 151 -17.25 14.97 -7.15
CA PRO A 151 -18.60 15.15 -7.72
C PRO A 151 -19.61 15.75 -6.73
N SER A 152 -19.30 15.76 -5.43
CA SER A 152 -20.17 16.31 -4.39
C SER A 152 -19.92 17.79 -4.12
N CYS A 153 -18.66 18.21 -3.97
CA CYS A 153 -18.31 19.61 -3.64
C CYS A 153 -17.58 20.37 -4.75
N ASN A 154 -17.36 19.74 -5.91
CA ASN A 154 -16.68 20.30 -7.09
C ASN A 154 -15.23 20.76 -6.87
N GLN A 155 -14.64 20.48 -5.71
CA GLN A 155 -13.25 20.80 -5.40
C GLN A 155 -12.29 19.86 -6.14
N TRP A 156 -11.19 20.42 -6.64
CA TRP A 156 -10.11 19.67 -7.27
C TRP A 156 -9.11 19.17 -6.22
N GLU A 157 -8.53 17.99 -6.46
CA GLU A 157 -7.41 17.40 -5.71
C GLU A 157 -7.70 17.17 -4.21
N LYS A 158 -8.98 17.17 -3.81
CA LYS A 158 -9.40 16.90 -2.42
C LYS A 158 -9.71 15.42 -2.16
N ILE A 159 -9.86 14.59 -3.19
CA ILE A 159 -10.06 13.14 -3.04
C ILE A 159 -8.69 12.48 -2.88
N LYS A 160 -8.44 11.88 -1.71
CA LYS A 160 -7.20 11.17 -1.38
C LYS A 160 -7.46 9.68 -1.09
N PRO A 161 -6.47 8.81 -1.29
CA PRO A 161 -6.53 7.43 -0.80
C PRO A 161 -6.76 7.38 0.71
N VAL A 162 -7.58 6.43 1.17
CA VAL A 162 -7.83 6.21 2.59
C VAL A 162 -6.67 5.40 3.18
N GLN A 163 -5.99 5.95 4.18
CA GLN A 163 -4.77 5.39 4.80
C GLN A 163 -5.01 4.69 6.15
N SER A 164 -6.21 4.80 6.74
CA SER A 164 -6.46 4.36 8.13
C SER A 164 -7.84 3.73 8.32
N ILE A 165 -7.98 3.01 9.43
CA ILE A 165 -9.24 2.44 9.98
C ILE A 165 -10.14 3.56 10.57
N GLU A 166 -9.81 4.84 10.43
CA GLU A 166 -10.45 5.98 11.12
C GLU A 166 -11.85 6.35 10.58
N GLY A 167 -12.69 5.37 10.31
CA GLY A 167 -14.09 5.58 9.93
C GLY A 167 -15.08 4.51 10.35
N ILE A 168 -14.68 3.52 11.18
CA ILE A 168 -15.60 2.46 11.63
C ILE A 168 -16.17 2.72 13.03
N ILE A 169 -15.66 3.73 13.75
CA ILE A 169 -16.21 4.15 15.05
C ILE A 169 -16.65 5.61 14.94
N GLN A 170 -17.88 5.81 14.44
CA GLN A 170 -18.73 6.96 14.77
C GLN A 170 -20.13 6.44 15.02
#